data_AF-A0A0P9DDY8-F1
#
_entry.id   AF-A0A0P9DDY8-F1
#
_cell.length_a   1.000
_cell.length_b   1.000
_cell.length_c   1.000
_cell.angle_alpha   90.00
_cell.angle_beta   90.00
_cell.angle_gamma   90.00
#
_symmetry.space_group_name_H-M   'P 1'
#
loop_
_entity.id
_entity.type
_entity.pdbx_description
1 polymer ?
#
loop_
_entity_poly.entity_id
_entity_poly.type
_entity_poly.pdbx_seq_one_letter_code
_entity_poly.pdbx_strand_id
1 'polypeptide(L)' 'ILLRDVDLPAAGAGDLLALAVAGAYTLSMASNYNLVPRPALLLLANGQARVLQRRETYDDLVARDAFL' A
#
# COMPACT_ATOMS: atom_id res chain seq x y z
N ILE A 1 10.95 8.73 4.76
CA ILE A 1 11.89 8.76 3.61
C ILE A 1 11.92 7.37 3.00
N LEU A 2 11.62 7.22 1.71
CA LEU A 2 11.61 5.91 1.03
C LEU A 2 12.92 5.65 0.29
N LEU A 3 13.42 6.65 -0.42
CA LEU A 3 14.70 6.65 -1.14
C LEU A 3 15.36 8.02 -0.92
N ARG A 4 16.69 8.07 -0.99
CA ARG A 4 17.49 9.31 -0.97
C ARG A 4 18.33 9.37 -2.22
N ASP A 5 18.55 10.58 -2.72
CA ASP A 5 19.49 10.86 -3.82
C ASP A 5 19.19 10.03 -5.08
N VAL A 6 17.91 9.97 -5.48
CA VAL A 6 17.45 9.28 -6.68
C VAL A 6 17.06 10.30 -7.73
N ASP A 7 17.63 10.17 -8.93
CA ASP A 7 17.23 10.93 -10.10
C ASP A 7 15.83 10.50 -10.55
N LEU A 8 14.91 11.44 -10.62
CA LEU A 8 13.55 11.24 -11.12
C LEU A 8 13.26 12.23 -12.24
N PRO A 9 12.44 11.85 -13.24
CA PRO A 9 11.91 12.81 -14.19
C PRO A 9 11.06 13.87 -13.47
N ALA A 10 10.79 15.00 -14.14
CA ALA A 10 9.84 15.98 -13.64
C ALA A 10 8.48 15.31 -13.38
N ALA A 11 7.93 15.49 -12.18
CA ALA A 11 6.68 14.88 -11.75
C ALA A 11 5.70 15.94 -11.23
N GLY A 12 4.42 15.69 -11.43
CA GLY A 12 3.31 16.50 -10.93
C GLY A 12 2.37 15.70 -10.02
N ALA A 13 1.39 16.40 -9.45
CA ALA A 13 0.33 15.74 -8.70
C ALA A 13 -0.47 14.80 -9.62
N GLY A 14 -0.62 13.55 -9.20
CA GLY A 14 -1.34 12.51 -9.95
C GLY A 14 -0.45 11.53 -10.71
N ASP A 15 0.84 11.83 -10.87
CA ASP A 15 1.79 10.88 -11.46
C ASP A 15 2.04 9.68 -10.54
N LEU A 16 2.38 8.54 -11.14
CA LEU A 16 2.61 7.29 -10.42
C LEU A 16 4.10 7.00 -10.25
N LEU A 17 4.49 6.61 -9.04
CA LEU A 17 5.83 6.12 -8.72
C LEU A 17 5.79 4.61 -8.45
N ALA A 18 6.66 3.85 -9.13
CA ALA A 18 6.85 2.43 -8.88
C ALA A 18 8.10 2.21 -8.01
N LEU A 19 7.93 1.57 -6.86
CA LEU A 19 9.03 1.16 -5.97
C LEU A 19 9.33 -0.31 -6.20
N ALA A 20 10.51 -0.58 -6.76
CA ALA A 20 10.99 -1.95 -6.93
C ALA A 20 11.34 -2.60 -5.59
N VAL A 21 11.46 -3.94 -5.58
CA VAL A 21 11.92 -4.74 -4.43
C VAL A 21 11.02 -4.63 -3.19
N ALA A 22 9.75 -4.26 -3.36
CA ALA A 22 8.76 -4.15 -2.28
C ALA A 22 8.04 -5.49 -1.94
N GLY A 23 8.55 -6.63 -2.43
CA GLY A 23 7.87 -7.93 -2.32
C GLY A 23 7.98 -8.58 -0.93
N ALA A 24 9.09 -8.38 -0.23
CA ALA A 24 9.31 -8.89 1.12
C ALA A 24 9.21 -7.76 2.15
N TYR A 25 8.75 -8.09 3.35
CA TYR A 25 8.69 -7.22 4.54
C TYR A 25 7.84 -5.94 4.44
N THR A 26 7.42 -5.50 3.26
CA THR A 26 6.65 -4.26 3.08
C THR A 26 5.24 -4.39 3.62
N LEU A 27 4.43 -5.30 3.06
CA LEU A 27 3.04 -5.47 3.51
C LEU A 27 2.98 -6.11 4.91
N SER A 28 3.87 -7.06 5.21
CA SER A 28 3.91 -7.74 6.52
C SER A 28 4.27 -6.82 7.68
N MET A 29 5.01 -5.74 7.43
CA MET A 29 5.36 -4.73 8.45
C MET A 29 4.50 -3.46 8.34
N ALA A 30 3.51 -3.43 7.44
CA ALA A 30 2.64 -2.26 7.29
C ALA A 30 1.70 -2.10 8.49
N SER A 31 1.55 -0.86 8.94
CA SER A 31 0.65 -0.47 10.03
C SER A 31 -0.39 0.54 9.54
N ASN A 32 -1.42 0.76 10.34
CA ASN A 32 -2.42 1.80 10.14
C ASN A 32 -2.07 3.09 10.89
N TYR A 33 -0.77 3.36 11.10
CA TYR A 33 -0.31 4.62 11.68
C TYR A 33 -0.89 5.81 10.88
N ASN A 34 -1.40 6.82 11.59
CA ASN A 34 -2.22 7.92 11.04
C ASN A 34 -3.58 7.52 10.45
N LEU A 35 -4.16 6.38 10.89
CA LEU A 35 -5.46 5.89 10.43
C LEU A 35 -5.56 5.71 8.91
N VAL A 36 -4.43 5.38 8.26
CA VAL A 36 -4.39 5.12 6.82
C VAL A 36 -4.73 3.65 6.57
N PRO A 37 -5.76 3.33 5.78
CA PRO A 37 -6.06 1.95 5.41
C PRO A 37 -4.97 1.35 4.52
N ARG A 38 -4.53 0.11 4.82
CA ARG A 38 -3.53 -0.59 4.00
C ARG A 38 -4.06 -0.85 2.59
N PRO A 39 -3.17 -0.81 1.57
CA PRO A 39 -3.57 -0.94 0.17
C PRO A 39 -4.02 -2.37 -0.16
N ALA A 40 -4.65 -2.53 -1.32
CA ALA A 40 -4.91 -3.85 -1.88
C ALA A 40 -3.61 -4.53 -2.36
N LEU A 41 -3.56 -5.86 -2.27
CA LEU A 41 -2.52 -6.69 -2.87
C LEU A 41 -3.11 -7.42 -4.09
N LEU A 42 -2.44 -7.28 -5.24
CA LEU A 42 -2.83 -7.95 -6.47
C LEU A 42 -1.74 -8.95 -6.89
N LEU A 43 -2.18 -10.12 -7.35
CA LEU A 43 -1.37 -11.06 -8.10
C LEU A 43 -1.50 -10.73 -9.59
N LEU A 44 -0.36 -10.55 -10.26
CA LEU A 44 -0.29 -10.46 -11.71
C LEU A 44 0.25 -11.78 -12.25
N ALA A 45 -0.52 -12.44 -13.12
CA ALA A 45 -0.10 -13.67 -13.78
C ALA A 45 -0.80 -13.78 -15.14
N ASN A 46 -0.06 -14.18 -16.19
CA ASN A 46 -0.59 -14.41 -17.53
C ASN A 46 -1.40 -13.21 -18.09
N GLY A 47 -0.91 -11.99 -17.87
CA GLY A 47 -1.59 -10.76 -18.30
C GLY A 47 -2.89 -10.43 -17.55
N GLN A 48 -3.21 -11.17 -16.48
CA GLN A 48 -4.39 -10.96 -15.65
C GLN A 48 -3.97 -10.43 -14.28
N ALA A 49 -4.82 -9.56 -13.72
CA ALA A 49 -4.70 -9.06 -12.35
C ALA A 49 -5.80 -9.64 -11.47
N ARG A 50 -5.42 -10.22 -10.34
CA ARG A 50 -6.36 -10.77 -9.36
C ARG A 50 -6.09 -10.18 -7.98
N VAL A 51 -7.12 -9.70 -7.31
CA VAL A 51 -7.02 -9.25 -5.92
C VAL A 51 -6.76 -10.46 -5.01
N LEU A 52 -5.65 -10.45 -4.28
CA LEU A 52 -5.35 -11.43 -3.24
C LEU A 52 -5.78 -10.93 -1.86
N GLN A 53 -5.62 -9.63 -1.61
CA GLN A 53 -6.09 -8.96 -0.40
C GLN A 53 -6.73 -7.63 -0.81
N ARG A 54 -7.98 -7.40 -0.39
CA ARG A 54 -8.66 -6.12 -0.64
C ARG A 54 -8.01 -4.99 0.17
N ARG A 55 -8.21 -3.75 -0.28
CA ARG A 55 -7.90 -2.56 0.53
C ARG A 55 -8.71 -2.59 1.81
N GLU A 56 -8.13 -2.10 2.89
CA GLU A 56 -8.86 -1.85 4.13
C GLU A 56 -9.83 -0.68 3.97
N THR A 57 -10.93 -0.75 4.71
CA THR A 57 -11.90 0.34 4.93
C THR A 57 -11.64 0.99 6.28
N TYR A 58 -12.33 2.10 6.57
CA TYR A 58 -12.27 2.71 7.90
C TYR A 58 -12.89 1.79 8.98
N ASP A 59 -13.90 0.99 8.63
CA ASP A 59 -14.49 0.00 9.56
C ASP A 59 -13.46 -1.06 9.97
N ASP A 60 -12.59 -1.50 9.05
CA ASP A 60 -11.51 -2.44 9.40
C ASP A 60 -10.54 -1.86 10.44
N LEU A 61 -10.35 -0.52 10.46
CA LEU A 61 -9.43 0.13 11.38
C LEU A 61 -9.92 0.11 12.82
N VAL A 62 -11.24 0.21 13.01
CA VAL A 62 -11.90 0.28 14.33
C VAL A 62 -12.55 -1.04 14.72
N ALA A 63 -12.41 -2.09 13.91
CA ALA A 63 -13.05 -3.39 14.13
C ALA A 63 -12.68 -4.07 15.46
N ARG A 64 -11.61 -3.60 16.12
CA ARG A 64 -11.12 -4.11 17.41
C ARG A 64 -11.46 -3.20 18.59
N ASP A 65 -12.00 -2.02 18.33
CA ASP A 65 -12.29 -1.04 19.37
C ASP A 65 -13.59 -1.42 20.08
N ALA A 66 -13.59 -1.34 21.41
CA ALA A 66 -14.80 -1.50 22.21
C ALA A 66 -15.37 -0.11 22.50
N PHE A 67 -16.63 0.11 22.12
CA PHE A 67 -17.34 1.33 22.45
C PHE A 67 -17.97 1.18 23.84
N LEU A 68 -17.78 2.19 24.70
CA LEU A 68 -18.46 2.32 25.99
C LEU A 68 -19.83 2.99 25.83
#